data_AF-A0A497PRG3-F1
#
_entry.id   AF-A0A497PRG3-F1
#
_cell.length_a   1.000
_cell.length_b   1.000
_cell.length_c   1.000
_cell.angle_alpha   90.00
_cell.angle_beta   90.00
_cell.angle_gamma   90.00
#
_symmetry.space_group_name_H-M   'P 1'
#
loop_
_entity.id
_entity.type
_entity.pdbx_description
1 polymer ?
#
loop_
_entity_poly.entity_id
_entity_poly.type
_entity_poly.pdbx_seq_one_letter_code
_entity_poly.pdbx_strand_id
1 'polypeptide(L)'
;YEGIVEASLALDRLEFNNYAIAYDVMHRFLTRQRVAKARREELALEEKRREQEMLLQRRKSLDVLNFIYTKAHTVFRVIGRVGTRGLEWGPSDDMKCANLLAFYIQTNRGRPVCKQCGATPKDGVCPDHGRVYMGVADDMDNLSVFVMRAMSDIKEGLMGSTAEPVPWEKARAIVQREISSLKRQGRISSKTNIRELLPGEINNIIGPRIASLIGKYFNESLQYAARRANLA
;
A
#
# COMPACT_ATOMS: atom_id res chain seq x y z
N TYR A 1 6.37 -61.21 8.93
CA TYR A 1 6.60 -60.95 7.50
C TYR A 1 7.91 -61.63 7.11
N GLU A 2 7.91 -62.95 7.03
CA GLU A 2 9.00 -63.73 6.46
C GLU A 2 8.63 -64.00 5.00
N GLY A 3 9.42 -63.52 4.04
CA GLY A 3 9.19 -63.80 2.63
C GLY A 3 9.34 -62.63 1.65
N ILE A 4 9.88 -61.47 2.07
CA ILE A 4 10.25 -60.43 1.11
C ILE A 4 11.75 -60.55 0.84
N VAL A 5 12.09 -61.03 -0.35
CA VAL A 5 13.47 -61.08 -0.84
C VAL A 5 13.70 -59.84 -1.69
N GLU A 6 14.65 -58.98 -1.30
CA GLU A 6 15.12 -57.86 -2.11
C GLU A 6 16.15 -58.36 -3.12
N ALA A 7 15.66 -58.92 -4.23
CA ALA A 7 16.50 -59.23 -5.38
C ALA A 7 16.09 -58.35 -6.57
N SER A 8 17.08 -57.79 -7.27
CA SER A 8 16.86 -57.06 -8.52
C SER A 8 16.32 -58.00 -9.60
N LEU A 9 15.20 -57.63 -10.22
CA LEU A 9 14.54 -58.43 -11.25
C LEU A 9 15.49 -58.63 -12.45
N ALA A 10 15.79 -59.88 -12.80
CA ALA A 10 16.58 -60.23 -13.98
C ALA A 10 15.73 -60.04 -15.25
N LEU A 11 15.87 -58.87 -15.90
CA LEU A 11 15.08 -58.44 -17.06
C LEU A 11 15.32 -59.29 -18.32
N ASP A 12 16.47 -59.96 -18.42
CA ASP A 12 16.92 -60.65 -19.64
C ASP A 12 16.24 -62.02 -19.85
N ARG A 13 15.40 -62.48 -18.92
CA ARG A 13 14.73 -63.79 -18.95
C ARG A 13 13.19 -63.73 -18.91
N LEU A 14 12.61 -62.54 -19.05
CA LEU A 14 11.16 -62.39 -19.13
C LEU A 14 10.70 -62.58 -20.58
N GLU A 15 10.19 -63.77 -20.90
CA GLU A 15 9.38 -63.95 -22.11
C GLU A 15 8.07 -63.18 -21.93
N PHE A 16 7.93 -62.04 -22.61
CA PHE A 16 6.72 -61.21 -22.56
C PHE A 16 5.58 -61.85 -23.36
N ASN A 17 5.10 -63.03 -22.94
CA ASN A 17 3.92 -63.70 -23.49
C ASN A 17 2.65 -63.40 -22.69
N ASN A 18 2.51 -62.19 -22.13
CA ASN A 18 1.24 -61.78 -21.56
C ASN A 18 1.07 -60.26 -21.54
N TYR A 19 0.30 -59.75 -22.51
CA TYR A 19 -0.07 -58.32 -22.63
C TYR A 19 -0.63 -57.74 -21.33
N ALA A 20 -1.24 -58.57 -20.48
CA ALA A 20 -1.75 -58.15 -19.17
C ALA A 20 -0.63 -57.65 -18.22
N ILE A 21 0.54 -58.29 -18.23
CA ILE A 21 1.67 -57.89 -17.36
C ILE A 21 2.29 -56.60 -17.87
N ALA A 22 2.48 -56.47 -19.18
CA ALA A 22 2.97 -55.23 -19.81
C ALA A 22 2.01 -54.05 -19.57
N TYR A 23 0.70 -54.29 -19.67
CA TYR A 23 -0.33 -53.30 -19.38
C TYR A 23 -0.31 -52.86 -17.91
N ASP A 24 -0.24 -53.79 -16.95
CA ASP A 24 -0.23 -53.45 -15.52
C ASP A 24 1.03 -52.63 -15.14
N VAL A 25 2.20 -53.02 -15.64
CA VAL A 25 3.45 -52.27 -15.41
C VAL A 25 3.37 -50.86 -16.00
N MET A 26 2.88 -50.73 -17.24
CA MET A 26 2.72 -49.43 -17.90
C MET A 26 1.66 -48.57 -17.19
N HIS A 27 0.54 -49.16 -16.76
CA HIS A 27 -0.53 -48.46 -16.05
C HIS A 27 -0.05 -47.94 -14.68
N ARG A 28 0.71 -48.74 -13.93
CA ARG A 28 1.33 -48.31 -12.66
C ARG A 28 2.33 -47.18 -12.87
N PHE A 29 3.15 -47.27 -13.91
CA PHE A 29 4.10 -46.20 -14.27
C PHE A 29 3.40 -44.89 -14.64
N LEU A 30 2.39 -44.95 -15.51
CA LEU A 30 1.60 -43.78 -15.93
C LEU A 30 0.84 -43.17 -14.74
N THR A 31 0.30 -43.99 -13.85
CA THR A 31 -0.38 -43.52 -12.62
C THR A 31 0.60 -42.79 -11.71
N ARG A 32 1.80 -43.35 -11.49
CA ARG A 32 2.86 -42.68 -10.71
C ARG A 32 3.31 -41.38 -11.36
N GLN A 33 3.47 -41.33 -12.68
CA GLN A 33 3.82 -40.10 -13.39
C GLN A 33 2.73 -39.04 -13.31
N ARG A 34 1.45 -39.41 -13.42
CA ARG A 34 0.32 -38.48 -13.28
C ARG A 34 0.26 -37.88 -11.88
N VAL A 35 0.42 -38.70 -10.83
CA VAL A 35 0.48 -38.22 -9.44
C VAL A 35 1.69 -37.31 -9.21
N ALA A 36 2.86 -37.67 -9.75
CA ALA A 36 4.06 -36.83 -9.63
C ALA A 36 3.90 -35.49 -10.37
N LYS A 37 3.24 -35.48 -11.53
CA LYS A 37 2.93 -34.26 -12.28
C LYS A 37 1.93 -33.37 -11.51
N ALA A 38 0.84 -33.95 -11.00
CA ALA A 38 -0.14 -33.22 -10.20
C ALA A 38 0.49 -32.58 -8.96
N ARG A 39 1.34 -33.31 -8.22
CA ARG A 39 2.08 -32.76 -7.06
C ARG A 39 3.00 -31.61 -7.43
N ARG A 40 3.69 -31.69 -8.58
CA ARG A 40 4.54 -30.59 -9.07
C ARG A 40 3.73 -29.35 -9.44
N GLU A 41 2.56 -29.55 -10.05
CA GLU A 41 1.64 -28.46 -10.39
C GLU A 41 1.04 -27.81 -9.13
N GLU A 42 0.66 -28.59 -8.12
CA GLU A 42 0.20 -28.09 -6.82
C GLU A 42 1.28 -27.27 -6.11
N LEU A 43 2.52 -27.79 -6.02
CA LEU A 43 3.64 -27.05 -5.41
C LEU A 43 3.94 -25.74 -6.15
N ALA A 44 3.94 -25.76 -7.48
CA ALA A 44 4.15 -24.55 -8.28
C ALA A 44 3.01 -23.52 -8.11
N LEU A 45 1.77 -23.97 -7.89
CA LEU A 45 0.64 -23.08 -7.58
C LEU A 45 0.74 -22.50 -6.17
N GLU A 46 1.17 -23.29 -5.18
CA GLU A 46 1.40 -22.82 -3.82
C GLU A 46 2.54 -21.80 -3.75
N GLU A 47 3.65 -22.03 -4.44
CA GLU A 47 4.76 -21.07 -4.52
C GLU A 47 4.31 -19.75 -5.14
N LYS A 48 3.56 -19.80 -6.25
CA LYS A 48 2.99 -18.59 -6.87
C LYS A 48 2.05 -17.83 -5.93
N ARG A 49 1.23 -18.55 -5.15
CA ARG A 49 0.35 -17.91 -4.14
C ARG A 49 1.16 -17.24 -3.04
N ARG A 50 2.16 -17.93 -2.49
CA ARG A 50 3.05 -17.37 -1.45
C ARG A 50 3.82 -16.16 -1.97
N GLU A 51 4.31 -16.19 -3.20
CA GLU A 51 4.99 -15.07 -3.82
C GLU A 51 4.04 -13.86 -3.99
N GLN A 52 2.81 -14.10 -4.45
CA GLN A 52 1.78 -13.05 -4.54
C GLN A 52 1.42 -12.46 -3.18
N GLU A 53 1.29 -13.28 -2.14
CA GLU A 53 1.05 -12.83 -0.77
C GLU A 53 2.22 -12.00 -0.23
N MET A 54 3.45 -12.44 -0.45
CA MET A 54 4.66 -11.71 -0.07
C MET A 54 4.76 -10.36 -0.79
N LEU A 55 4.41 -10.31 -2.09
CA LEU A 55 4.36 -9.06 -2.85
C LEU A 55 3.26 -8.11 -2.33
N LEU A 56 2.09 -8.65 -1.96
CA LEU A 56 1.01 -7.87 -1.35
C LEU A 56 1.40 -7.35 0.04
N GLN A 57 2.08 -8.16 0.86
CA GLN A 57 2.61 -7.73 2.15
C GLN A 57 3.68 -6.64 2.00
N ARG A 58 4.61 -6.81 1.05
CA ARG A 58 5.61 -5.77 0.71
C ARG A 58 4.94 -4.49 0.22
N ARG A 59 3.90 -4.58 -0.61
CA ARG A 59 3.11 -3.41 -1.04
C ARG A 59 2.40 -2.72 0.13
N LYS A 60 1.82 -3.48 1.07
CA LYS A 60 1.23 -2.93 2.30
C LYS A 60 2.27 -2.29 3.22
N SER A 61 3.50 -2.82 3.25
CA SER A 61 4.61 -2.22 4.00
C SER A 61 5.12 -0.91 3.40
N LEU A 62 4.84 -0.66 2.12
CA LEU A 62 5.19 0.57 1.38
C LEU A 62 3.99 1.53 1.28
N ASP A 63 3.11 1.55 2.28
CA ASP A 63 2.01 2.51 2.34
C ASP A 63 2.42 3.76 3.16
N VAL A 64 2.46 4.90 2.48
CA VAL A 64 2.77 6.21 3.07
C VAL A 64 1.83 6.55 4.22
N LEU A 65 0.54 6.22 4.07
CA LEU A 65 -0.48 6.55 5.07
C LEU A 65 -0.24 5.71 6.33
N ASN A 66 0.12 4.44 6.17
CA ASN A 66 0.49 3.59 7.30
C ASN A 66 1.77 4.08 8.01
N PHE A 67 2.75 4.60 7.26
CA PHE A 67 3.93 5.26 7.85
C PHE A 67 3.53 6.47 8.71
N ILE A 68 2.68 7.36 8.19
CA ILE A 68 2.18 8.55 8.91
C ILE A 68 1.39 8.14 10.15
N TYR A 69 0.44 7.22 9.99
CA TYR A 69 -0.36 6.65 11.08
C TYR A 69 0.53 6.08 12.18
N THR A 70 1.46 5.19 11.82
CA THR A 70 2.36 4.54 12.79
C THR A 70 3.19 5.58 13.53
N LYS A 71 3.75 6.57 12.84
CA LYS A 71 4.51 7.66 13.46
C LYS A 71 3.65 8.48 14.43
N ALA A 72 2.45 8.89 14.04
CA ALA A 72 1.55 9.67 14.91
C ALA A 72 1.18 8.90 16.20
N HIS A 73 0.75 7.65 16.08
CA HIS A 73 0.32 6.86 17.24
C HIS A 73 1.49 6.44 18.15
N THR A 74 2.66 6.16 17.58
CA THR A 74 3.86 5.84 18.38
C THR A 74 4.36 7.05 19.15
N VAL A 75 4.43 8.21 18.49
CA VAL A 75 4.84 9.45 19.15
C VAL A 75 3.92 9.81 20.30
N PHE A 76 2.59 9.71 20.13
CA PHE A 76 1.64 9.97 21.22
C PHE A 76 1.86 9.07 22.44
N ARG A 77 2.16 7.78 22.25
CA ARG A 77 2.44 6.88 23.40
C ARG A 77 3.75 7.21 24.11
N VAL A 78 4.72 7.71 23.37
CA VAL A 78 6.09 7.92 23.84
C VAL A 78 6.28 9.31 24.45
N ILE A 79 5.49 10.30 24.02
CA ILE A 79 5.61 11.71 24.47
C ILE A 79 5.52 11.87 25.99
N GLY A 80 4.68 11.07 26.67
CA GLY A 80 4.54 11.09 28.12
C GLY A 80 5.77 10.60 28.90
N ARG A 81 6.69 9.89 28.23
CA ARG A 81 7.88 9.30 28.86
C ARG A 81 9.17 10.07 28.60
N VAL A 82 9.30 10.68 27.42
CA VAL A 82 10.56 11.32 26.95
C VAL A 82 10.38 12.77 26.51
N GLY A 83 9.17 13.31 26.55
CA GLY A 83 8.86 14.65 26.04
C GLY A 83 8.81 14.70 24.51
N THR A 84 8.84 15.91 23.94
CA THR A 84 8.71 16.15 22.49
C THR A 84 10.02 16.05 21.70
N ARG A 85 11.16 16.26 22.36
CA ARG A 85 12.47 16.32 21.70
C ARG A 85 12.82 14.97 21.08
N GLY A 86 13.12 14.97 19.77
CA GLY A 86 13.49 13.77 19.01
C GLY A 86 12.31 12.96 18.46
N LEU A 87 11.07 13.32 18.79
CA LEU A 87 9.85 12.74 18.20
C LEU A 87 9.30 13.57 17.03
N GLU A 88 9.93 14.70 16.76
CA GLU A 88 9.54 15.62 15.70
C GLU A 88 9.65 14.99 14.31
N TRP A 89 8.86 15.53 13.39
CA TRP A 89 8.99 15.28 11.98
C TRP A 89 10.21 16.01 11.44
N GLY A 90 11.19 15.26 10.96
CA GLY A 90 12.46 15.79 10.47
C GLY A 90 12.65 15.66 8.96
N PRO A 91 13.80 16.13 8.44
CA PRO A 91 14.10 16.08 7.00
C PRO A 91 14.12 14.66 6.42
N SER A 92 14.49 13.66 7.23
CA SER A 92 14.47 12.26 6.80
C SER A 92 13.05 11.72 6.59
N ASP A 93 12.08 12.22 7.37
CA ASP A 93 10.67 11.86 7.21
C ASP A 93 10.07 12.55 6.00
N ASP A 94 10.47 13.81 5.73
CA ASP A 94 10.07 14.53 4.51
C ASP A 94 10.50 13.77 3.25
N MET A 95 11.75 13.32 3.19
CA MET A 95 12.24 12.52 2.05
C MET A 95 11.47 11.20 1.89
N LYS A 96 11.26 10.46 3.00
CA LYS A 96 10.50 9.20 2.97
C LYS A 96 9.07 9.44 2.51
N CYS A 97 8.39 10.43 3.06
CA CYS A 97 7.02 10.78 2.72
C CYS A 97 6.90 11.24 1.27
N ALA A 98 7.83 12.05 0.75
CA ALA A 98 7.81 12.49 -0.65
C ALA A 98 7.96 11.31 -1.62
N ASN A 99 8.92 10.41 -1.38
CA ASN A 99 9.15 9.23 -2.21
C ASN A 99 7.95 8.27 -2.21
N LEU A 100 7.38 8.03 -1.03
CA LEU A 100 6.23 7.16 -0.86
C LEU A 100 4.96 7.79 -1.45
N LEU A 101 4.79 9.12 -1.36
CA LEU A 101 3.67 9.86 -1.96
C LEU A 101 3.64 9.72 -3.48
N ALA A 102 4.80 9.80 -4.14
CA ALA A 102 4.90 9.58 -5.57
C ALA A 102 4.33 8.20 -5.97
N PHE A 103 4.73 7.16 -5.24
CA PHE A 103 4.23 5.81 -5.45
C PHE A 103 2.72 5.69 -5.18
N TYR A 104 2.22 6.38 -4.15
CA TYR A 104 0.79 6.43 -3.84
C TYR A 104 -0.02 7.02 -5.00
N ILE A 105 0.40 8.16 -5.57
CA ILE A 105 -0.33 8.79 -6.68
C ILE A 105 -0.34 7.86 -7.90
N GLN A 106 0.82 7.33 -8.29
CA GLN A 106 0.93 6.41 -9.43
C GLN A 106 0.02 5.18 -9.29
N THR A 107 -0.09 4.64 -8.08
CA THR A 107 -0.90 3.44 -7.80
C THR A 107 -2.41 3.72 -7.74
N ASN A 108 -2.80 4.96 -7.45
CA ASN A 108 -4.19 5.37 -7.27
C ASN A 108 -4.79 6.13 -8.47
N ARG A 109 -4.00 6.44 -9.50
CA ARG A 109 -4.51 6.96 -10.77
C ARG A 109 -5.59 6.05 -11.36
N GLY A 110 -6.66 6.66 -11.88
CA GLY A 110 -7.74 5.92 -12.54
C GLY A 110 -8.73 5.24 -11.59
N ARG A 111 -8.54 5.32 -10.26
CA ARG A 111 -9.48 4.71 -9.30
C ARG A 111 -10.77 5.51 -9.17
N PRO A 112 -11.90 4.86 -8.87
CA PRO A 112 -13.15 5.56 -8.58
C PRO A 112 -13.02 6.34 -7.26
N VAL A 113 -13.35 7.63 -7.31
CA VAL A 113 -13.40 8.54 -6.15
C VAL A 113 -14.70 9.32 -6.15
N CYS A 114 -15.28 9.51 -4.98
CA CYS A 114 -16.39 10.42 -4.79
C CYS A 114 -15.88 11.86 -4.91
N LYS A 115 -16.40 12.61 -5.87
CA LYS A 115 -16.06 14.01 -6.13
C LYS A 115 -16.66 15.00 -5.11
N GLN A 116 -17.35 14.50 -4.09
CA GLN A 116 -17.94 15.32 -3.02
C GLN A 116 -17.28 15.10 -1.67
N CYS A 117 -16.91 13.86 -1.32
CA CYS A 117 -16.24 13.56 -0.04
C CYS A 117 -14.88 12.89 -0.15
N GLY A 118 -14.38 12.60 -1.36
CA GLY A 118 -13.09 11.94 -1.55
C GLY A 118 -13.05 10.45 -1.15
N ALA A 119 -14.21 9.83 -0.86
CA ALA A 119 -14.28 8.40 -0.58
C ALA A 119 -13.84 7.56 -1.80
N THR A 120 -13.05 6.52 -1.56
CA THR A 120 -12.55 5.59 -2.60
C THR A 120 -13.08 4.16 -2.41
N PRO A 121 -14.41 3.95 -2.53
CA PRO A 121 -15.03 2.64 -2.35
C PRO A 121 -14.61 1.66 -3.46
N LYS A 122 -14.36 0.40 -3.10
CA LYS A 122 -14.03 -0.67 -4.07
C LYS A 122 -15.20 -0.99 -4.99
N ASP A 123 -16.43 -0.88 -4.48
CA ASP A 123 -17.66 -1.24 -5.19
C ASP A 123 -18.18 -0.10 -6.08
N GLY A 124 -17.46 1.03 -6.14
CA GLY A 124 -17.83 2.18 -6.97
C GLY A 124 -19.07 2.93 -6.47
N VAL A 125 -19.47 2.76 -5.21
CA VAL A 125 -20.61 3.46 -4.59
C VAL A 125 -20.15 4.19 -3.33
N CYS A 126 -20.32 5.51 -3.29
CA CYS A 126 -20.04 6.28 -2.08
C CYS A 126 -21.09 5.97 -1.00
N PRO A 127 -20.70 5.70 0.26
CA PRO A 127 -21.64 5.45 1.35
C PRO A 127 -22.61 6.62 1.57
N ASP A 128 -22.14 7.86 1.44
CA ASP A 128 -22.92 9.05 1.79
C ASP A 128 -23.63 9.68 0.58
N HIS A 129 -23.02 9.60 -0.61
CA HIS A 129 -23.46 10.32 -1.81
C HIS A 129 -23.90 9.38 -2.96
N GLY A 130 -23.84 8.07 -2.76
CA GLY A 130 -24.21 7.07 -3.77
C GLY A 130 -23.28 7.05 -5.00
N ARG A 131 -23.84 6.65 -6.16
CA ARG A 131 -23.10 6.50 -7.42
C ARG A 131 -22.95 7.80 -8.22
N VAL A 132 -23.83 8.78 -8.02
CA VAL A 132 -23.95 9.98 -8.88
C VAL A 132 -22.67 10.82 -8.86
N TYR A 133 -22.03 10.92 -7.71
CA TYR A 133 -20.83 11.73 -7.52
C TYR A 133 -19.53 10.95 -7.71
N MET A 134 -19.61 9.71 -8.19
CA MET A 134 -18.44 8.88 -8.44
C MET A 134 -17.82 9.27 -9.78
N GLY A 135 -16.52 9.53 -9.78
CA GLY A 135 -15.75 9.81 -10.99
C GLY A 135 -14.36 9.19 -10.93
N VAL A 136 -13.64 9.25 -12.04
CA VAL A 136 -12.24 8.80 -12.10
C VAL A 136 -11.35 9.79 -11.37
N ALA A 137 -10.52 9.31 -10.45
CA ALA A 137 -9.59 10.15 -9.69
C ALA A 137 -8.49 10.73 -10.59
N ASP A 138 -8.39 12.05 -10.59
CA ASP A 138 -7.27 12.77 -11.17
C ASP A 138 -6.14 12.94 -10.12
N ASP A 139 -4.99 13.48 -10.52
CA ASP A 139 -3.87 13.64 -9.59
C ASP A 139 -4.19 14.64 -8.46
N MET A 140 -5.05 15.63 -8.70
CA MET A 140 -5.52 16.56 -7.67
C MET A 140 -6.36 15.88 -6.62
N ASP A 141 -7.30 15.03 -7.04
CA ASP A 141 -8.15 14.28 -6.12
C ASP A 141 -7.30 13.30 -5.32
N ASN A 142 -6.35 12.61 -5.95
CA ASN A 142 -5.43 11.70 -5.27
C ASN A 142 -4.56 12.43 -4.22
N LEU A 143 -4.01 13.59 -4.56
CA LEU A 143 -3.29 14.45 -3.63
C LEU A 143 -4.18 14.95 -2.48
N SER A 144 -5.43 15.33 -2.80
CA SER A 144 -6.39 15.83 -1.81
C SER A 144 -6.81 14.72 -0.83
N VAL A 145 -7.08 13.52 -1.34
CA VAL A 145 -7.39 12.34 -0.51
C VAL A 145 -6.19 11.97 0.35
N PHE A 146 -4.98 12.03 -0.19
CA PHE A 146 -3.75 11.78 0.57
C PHE A 146 -3.60 12.76 1.73
N VAL A 147 -3.66 14.07 1.45
CA VAL A 147 -3.55 15.12 2.50
C VAL A 147 -4.67 15.00 3.52
N MET A 148 -5.91 14.73 3.08
CA MET A 148 -7.05 14.52 3.97
C MET A 148 -6.79 13.38 4.96
N ARG A 149 -6.37 12.22 4.47
CA ARG A 149 -6.09 11.04 5.31
C ARG A 149 -4.88 11.30 6.21
N ALA A 150 -3.77 11.75 5.65
CA ALA A 150 -2.56 12.05 6.41
C ALA A 150 -2.82 13.01 7.58
N MET A 151 -3.51 14.13 7.34
CA MET A 151 -3.82 15.08 8.41
C MET A 151 -4.81 14.49 9.43
N SER A 152 -5.78 13.70 8.98
CA SER A 152 -6.75 13.05 9.88
C SER A 152 -6.05 12.02 10.78
N ASP A 153 -5.16 11.19 10.22
CA ASP A 153 -4.38 10.19 10.96
C ASP A 153 -3.46 10.85 11.99
N ILE A 154 -2.83 11.98 11.65
CA ILE A 154 -2.03 12.77 12.59
C ILE A 154 -2.89 13.31 13.72
N LYS A 155 -4.06 13.84 13.38
CA LYS A 155 -4.99 14.43 14.35
C LYS A 155 -5.53 13.36 15.29
N GLU A 156 -5.98 12.23 14.77
CA GLU A 156 -6.44 11.08 15.54
C GLU A 156 -5.31 10.53 16.43
N GLY A 157 -4.13 10.34 15.86
CA GLY A 157 -2.97 9.77 16.55
C GLY A 157 -2.46 10.63 17.70
N LEU A 158 -2.40 11.96 17.52
CA LEU A 158 -1.84 12.89 18.51
C LEU A 158 -2.87 13.56 19.42
N MET A 159 -4.11 13.78 18.96
CA MET A 159 -5.16 14.45 19.74
C MET A 159 -6.20 13.49 20.32
N GLY A 160 -6.19 12.22 19.88
CA GLY A 160 -7.09 11.16 20.32
C GLY A 160 -8.26 10.90 19.37
N SER A 161 -8.99 9.81 19.62
CA SER A 161 -10.09 9.31 18.78
C SER A 161 -11.33 10.22 18.70
N THR A 162 -11.39 11.28 19.51
CA THR A 162 -12.47 12.29 19.46
C THR A 162 -12.17 13.43 18.49
N ALA A 163 -11.00 13.41 17.86
CA ALA A 163 -10.62 14.42 16.89
C ALA A 163 -11.43 14.28 15.60
N GLU A 164 -12.17 15.34 15.22
CA GLU A 164 -12.90 15.33 13.96
C GLU A 164 -11.96 15.17 12.76
N PRO A 165 -12.27 14.29 11.79
CA PRO A 165 -11.45 14.11 10.60
C PRO A 165 -11.41 15.40 9.77
N VAL A 166 -10.34 15.58 9.00
CA VAL A 166 -10.23 16.73 8.10
C VAL A 166 -11.20 16.53 6.93
N PRO A 167 -12.11 17.48 6.65
CA PRO A 167 -13.02 17.34 5.52
C PRO A 167 -12.27 17.46 4.20
N TRP A 168 -12.74 16.72 3.19
CA TRP A 168 -12.10 16.66 1.88
C TRP A 168 -11.95 18.02 1.19
N GLU A 169 -12.96 18.89 1.30
CA GLU A 169 -12.92 20.24 0.73
C GLU A 169 -11.76 21.07 1.31
N LYS A 170 -11.51 20.95 2.62
CA LYS A 170 -10.41 21.63 3.28
C LYS A 170 -9.06 21.08 2.81
N ALA A 171 -8.93 19.77 2.67
CA ALA A 171 -7.73 19.15 2.13
C ALA A 171 -7.46 19.58 0.68
N ARG A 172 -8.51 19.61 -0.15
CA ARG A 172 -8.44 20.08 -1.55
C ARG A 172 -8.01 21.54 -1.64
N ALA A 173 -8.57 22.41 -0.80
CA ALA A 173 -8.19 23.82 -0.73
C ALA A 173 -6.72 24.01 -0.33
N ILE A 174 -6.20 23.18 0.59
CA ILE A 174 -4.78 23.19 0.98
C ILE A 174 -3.89 22.80 -0.20
N VAL A 175 -4.19 21.68 -0.86
CA VAL A 175 -3.43 21.23 -2.04
C VAL A 175 -3.44 22.30 -3.14
N GLN A 176 -4.60 22.89 -3.42
CA GLN A 176 -4.74 23.93 -4.43
C GLN A 176 -3.94 25.19 -4.08
N ARG A 177 -3.91 25.58 -2.80
CA ARG A 177 -3.10 26.70 -2.30
C ARG A 177 -1.61 26.44 -2.50
N GLU A 178 -1.15 25.24 -2.17
CA GLU A 178 0.27 24.87 -2.32
C GLU A 178 0.71 24.85 -3.77
N ILE A 179 -0.11 24.29 -4.67
CA ILE A 179 0.17 24.29 -6.10
C ILE A 179 0.13 25.71 -6.67
N SER A 180 -0.82 26.54 -6.24
CA SER A 180 -0.87 27.95 -6.63
C SER A 180 0.36 28.72 -6.13
N SER A 181 0.87 28.39 -4.94
CA SER A 181 2.12 28.94 -4.42
C SER A 181 3.32 28.53 -5.30
N LEU A 182 3.42 27.26 -5.67
CA LEU A 182 4.48 26.76 -6.56
C LEU A 182 4.43 27.41 -7.95
N LYS A 183 3.24 27.64 -8.49
CA LYS A 183 3.04 28.40 -9.74
C LYS A 183 3.52 29.85 -9.60
N ARG A 184 3.17 30.54 -8.51
CA ARG A 184 3.63 31.91 -8.24
C ARG A 184 5.15 32.02 -8.08
N GLN A 185 5.79 30.98 -7.53
CA GLN A 185 7.24 30.90 -7.37
C GLN A 185 7.97 30.51 -8.67
N GLY A 186 7.25 30.26 -9.77
CA GLY A 186 7.84 29.84 -11.05
C GLY A 186 8.42 28.42 -11.03
N ARG A 187 8.18 27.63 -9.98
CA ARG A 187 8.64 26.23 -9.90
C ARG A 187 7.84 25.29 -10.80
N ILE A 188 6.59 25.65 -11.07
CA ILE A 188 5.70 24.93 -11.99
C ILE A 188 5.14 25.96 -12.96
N SER A 189 5.04 25.59 -14.25
CA SER A 189 4.47 26.47 -15.25
C SER A 189 3.01 26.83 -14.90
N SER A 190 2.60 28.08 -15.17
CA SER A 190 1.22 28.52 -14.95
C SER A 190 0.22 27.67 -15.75
N LYS A 191 0.63 27.19 -16.94
CA LYS A 191 -0.13 26.35 -17.86
C LYS A 191 -0.18 24.86 -17.49
N THR A 192 0.52 24.45 -16.42
CA THR A 192 0.56 23.04 -16.02
C THR A 192 -0.83 22.52 -15.67
N ASN A 193 -1.20 21.41 -16.30
CA ASN A 193 -2.45 20.70 -16.04
C ASN A 193 -2.31 19.92 -14.72
N ILE A 194 -3.06 20.36 -13.71
CA ILE A 194 -2.95 19.77 -12.37
C ILE A 194 -3.69 18.42 -12.29
N ARG A 195 -4.55 18.11 -13.26
CA ARG A 195 -5.23 16.81 -13.34
C ARG A 195 -4.30 15.68 -13.76
N GLU A 196 -3.27 16.01 -14.53
CA GLU A 196 -2.32 15.08 -15.12
C GLU A 196 -0.91 15.62 -14.96
N LEU A 197 -0.34 15.39 -13.78
CA LEU A 197 1.01 15.82 -13.45
C LEU A 197 2.04 14.85 -14.01
N LEU A 198 3.16 15.39 -14.50
CA LEU A 198 4.26 14.54 -14.94
C LEU A 198 4.93 13.89 -13.72
N PRO A 199 5.47 12.67 -13.85
CA PRO A 199 6.17 12.00 -12.75
C PRO A 199 7.30 12.85 -12.15
N GLY A 200 8.01 13.62 -12.97
CA GLY A 200 9.06 14.54 -12.52
C GLY A 200 8.53 15.69 -11.65
N GLU A 201 7.35 16.21 -11.96
CA GLU A 201 6.71 17.28 -11.17
C GLU A 201 6.23 16.77 -9.82
N ILE A 202 5.69 15.54 -9.80
CA ILE A 202 5.29 14.86 -8.56
C ILE A 202 6.53 14.60 -7.70
N ASN A 203 7.58 13.98 -8.25
CA ASN A 203 8.72 13.52 -7.46
C ASN A 203 9.58 14.68 -6.93
N ASN A 204 9.80 15.71 -7.74
CA ASN A 204 10.82 16.72 -7.44
C ASN A 204 10.25 18.03 -6.91
N ILE A 205 8.95 18.29 -7.11
CA ILE A 205 8.37 19.62 -6.83
C ILE A 205 7.18 19.50 -5.87
N ILE A 206 6.14 18.77 -6.28
CA ILE A 206 4.88 18.70 -5.51
C ILE A 206 5.04 17.77 -4.31
N GLY A 207 5.62 16.59 -4.49
CA GLY A 207 5.82 15.60 -3.44
C GLY A 207 6.59 16.15 -2.24
N PRO A 208 7.78 16.76 -2.44
CA PRO A 208 8.53 17.40 -1.35
C PRO A 208 7.76 18.53 -0.68
N ARG A 209 6.96 19.30 -1.46
CA ARG A 209 6.17 20.41 -0.90
C ARG A 209 5.04 19.90 0.00
N ILE A 210 4.35 18.85 -0.42
CA ILE A 210 3.27 18.22 0.35
C ILE A 210 3.84 17.48 1.57
N ALA A 211 4.98 16.79 1.45
CA ALA A 211 5.65 16.17 2.58
C ALA A 211 6.01 17.20 3.67
N SER A 212 6.61 18.33 3.27
CA SER A 212 6.93 19.41 4.20
C SER A 212 5.68 20.03 4.85
N LEU A 213 4.57 20.14 4.12
CA LEU A 213 3.29 20.59 4.68
C LEU A 213 2.80 19.62 5.77
N ILE A 214 2.83 18.31 5.50
CA ILE A 214 2.44 17.28 6.46
C ILE A 214 3.36 17.31 7.69
N GLY A 215 4.67 17.45 7.49
CA GLY A 215 5.64 17.54 8.57
C GLY A 215 5.43 18.75 9.48
N LYS A 216 5.12 19.92 8.90
CA LYS A 216 4.74 21.11 9.67
C LYS A 216 3.47 20.88 10.48
N TYR A 217 2.44 20.33 9.85
CA TYR A 217 1.18 20.02 10.53
C TYR A 217 1.38 19.01 11.67
N PHE A 218 2.24 18.01 11.47
CA PHE A 218 2.63 17.04 12.49
C PHE A 218 3.27 17.73 13.69
N ASN A 219 4.29 18.57 13.45
CA ASN A 219 5.03 19.23 14.51
C ASN A 219 4.16 20.23 15.30
N GLU A 220 3.30 20.98 14.61
CA GLU A 220 2.32 21.86 15.25
C GLU A 220 1.33 21.06 16.12
N SER A 221 0.82 19.95 15.60
CA SER A 221 -0.09 19.05 16.33
C SER A 221 0.60 18.40 17.53
N LEU A 222 1.88 18.04 17.39
CA LEU A 222 2.70 17.48 18.45
C LEU A 222 2.89 18.47 19.60
N GLN A 223 3.24 19.71 19.28
CA GLN A 223 3.38 20.77 20.28
C GLN A 223 2.06 21.04 20.99
N TYR A 224 0.95 21.07 20.25
CA TYR A 224 -0.38 21.23 20.84
C TYR A 224 -0.72 20.07 21.80
N ALA A 225 -0.49 18.83 21.38
CA ALA A 225 -0.72 17.64 22.19
C ALA A 225 0.14 17.65 23.48
N ALA A 226 1.42 18.03 23.37
CA ALA A 226 2.32 18.16 24.51
C ALA A 226 1.83 19.20 25.52
N ARG A 227 1.38 20.37 25.06
CA ARG A 227 0.81 21.41 25.93
C ARG A 227 -0.44 20.93 26.64
N ARG A 228 -1.36 20.26 25.91
CA ARG A 228 -2.59 19.72 26.49
C ARG A 228 -2.32 18.67 27.57
N ALA A 229 -1.25 17.90 27.42
CA ALA A 229 -0.81 16.90 28.39
C ALA A 229 0.05 17.48 29.54
N ASN A 230 0.29 18.80 29.60
CA ASN A 230 1.22 19.45 30.52
C ASN A 230 2.67 18.89 30.45
N LEU A 231 3.11 18.49 29.25
CA LEU A 231 4.43 17.91 28.98
C LEU A 231 5.38 18.87 28.25
N ALA A 232 4.98 20.14 28.09
CA ALA A 232 5.68 21.16 27.30
C ALA A 232 6.53 22.09 28.17
#